data_AF-A0A0B1SU15-F1
#
_entry.id   AF-A0A0B1SU15-F1
#
_cell.length_a   1.000
_cell.length_b   1.000
_cell.length_c   1.000
_cell.angle_alpha   90.00
_cell.angle_beta   90.00
_cell.angle_gamma   90.00
#
_symmetry.space_group_name_H-M   'P 1'
#
loop_
_entity.id
_entity.type
_entity.pdbx_description
1 polymer ?
#
loop_
_entity_poly.entity_id
_entity_poly.type
_entity_poly.pdbx_seq_one_letter_code
_entity_poly.pdbx_strand_id
1 'polypeptide(L)'
;MEDIEERWYQLMYDDTLSRQAKKRMNELPIEEILRIQSRTVFTMREEELLRGLDIGSNSCPDRAMMEDLIKKYPEDFHSARTPQSLLDHWHILNS
;
A
#
# COMPACT_ATOMS: atom_id res chain seq x y z
N MET A 1 -3.45 18.07 -19.66
CA MET A 1 -2.82 16.74 -19.82
C MET A 1 -1.36 16.94 -20.22
N GLU A 2 -1.09 17.88 -21.14
CA GLU A 2 0.25 18.35 -21.53
C GLU A 2 1.17 18.68 -20.34
N ASP A 3 0.73 19.45 -19.35
CA ASP A 3 1.58 19.83 -18.19
C ASP A 3 2.12 18.64 -17.38
N ILE A 4 1.34 17.55 -17.26
CA ILE A 4 1.75 16.36 -16.50
C ILE A 4 2.80 15.60 -17.31
N GLU A 5 2.56 15.44 -18.61
CA GLU A 5 3.50 14.78 -19.52
C GLU A 5 4.83 15.52 -19.60
N GLU A 6 4.80 16.85 -19.68
CA GLU A 6 5.99 17.70 -19.67
C GLU A 6 6.79 17.53 -18.37
N ARG A 7 6.11 17.53 -17.21
CA ARG A 7 6.78 17.31 -15.91
C ARG A 7 7.39 15.93 -15.78
N TRP A 8 6.72 14.89 -16.30
CA TRP A 8 7.31 13.55 -16.35
C TRP A 8 8.53 13.51 -17.27
N TYR A 9 8.45 14.15 -18.43
CA TYR A 9 9.57 14.27 -19.35
C TYR A 9 10.77 14.95 -18.66
N GLN A 10 10.54 16.09 -18.02
CA GLN A 10 11.58 16.77 -17.23
C GLN A 10 12.12 15.87 -16.12
N LEU A 11 11.29 15.22 -15.32
CA LEU A 11 11.74 14.35 -14.24
C LEU A 11 12.61 13.18 -14.72
N MET A 12 12.32 12.65 -15.91
CA MET A 12 13.00 11.49 -16.49
C MET A 12 14.27 11.86 -17.27
N TYR A 13 14.29 13.00 -17.95
CA TYR A 13 15.37 13.38 -18.87
C TYR A 13 16.22 14.57 -18.41
N ASP A 14 15.73 15.40 -17.48
CA ASP A 14 16.58 16.36 -16.77
C ASP A 14 17.31 15.63 -15.64
N ASP A 15 18.57 15.32 -15.92
CA ASP A 15 19.53 14.68 -15.05
C ASP A 15 19.67 15.35 -13.67
N THR A 16 19.61 16.68 -13.63
CA THR A 16 19.73 17.45 -12.38
C THR A 16 18.45 17.34 -11.56
N LEU A 17 17.30 17.50 -12.20
CA LEU A 17 16.01 17.35 -11.54
C LEU A 17 15.81 15.92 -11.02
N SER A 18 16.15 14.90 -11.81
CA SER A 18 16.07 13.48 -11.43
C SER A 18 16.91 13.17 -10.20
N ARG A 19 18.17 13.65 -10.16
CA ARG A 19 19.06 13.48 -8.99
C ARG A 19 18.52 14.18 -7.75
N GLN A 20 18.00 15.40 -7.89
CA GLN A 20 17.41 16.14 -6.76
C GLN A 20 16.15 15.45 -6.22
N ALA A 21 15.26 14.97 -7.10
CA ALA A 21 14.07 14.23 -6.70
C ALA A 21 14.43 12.95 -5.93
N LYS A 22 15.36 12.15 -6.44
CA LYS A 22 15.86 10.94 -5.75
C LYS A 22 16.48 11.27 -4.39
N LYS A 23 17.29 12.33 -4.32
CA LYS A 23 17.87 12.80 -3.05
C LYS A 23 16.78 13.14 -2.04
N ARG A 24 15.77 13.93 -2.45
CA ARG A 24 14.65 14.31 -1.58
C ARG A 24 13.84 13.11 -1.11
N MET A 25 13.58 12.13 -1.97
CA MET A 25 12.90 10.88 -1.59
C MET A 25 13.68 10.11 -0.52
N ASN A 26 15.00 10.04 -0.64
CA ASN A 26 15.86 9.36 0.35
C ASN A 26 15.99 10.13 1.68
N GLU A 27 15.79 11.45 1.66
CA GLU A 27 15.85 12.32 2.82
C GLU A 27 14.47 12.52 3.48
N LEU A 28 13.43 11.81 3.03
CA LEU A 28 12.09 11.92 3.63
C LEU A 28 12.12 11.49 5.10
N PRO A 29 11.54 12.29 6.02
CA PRO A 29 11.37 11.88 7.40
C PRO A 29 10.55 10.60 7.52
N ILE A 30 10.87 9.75 8.51
CA ILE A 30 10.15 8.50 8.75
C ILE A 30 8.65 8.73 8.95
N GLU A 31 8.27 9.81 9.66
CA GLU A 31 6.87 10.19 9.85
C GLU A 31 6.13 10.47 8.52
N GLU A 32 6.84 11.07 7.55
CA GLU A 32 6.30 11.37 6.23
C GLU A 32 6.09 10.08 5.43
N ILE A 33 7.06 9.17 5.50
CA ILE A 33 6.97 7.83 4.88
C ILE A 33 5.77 7.07 5.44
N LEU A 34 5.63 7.00 6.77
CA LEU A 34 4.50 6.33 7.42
C LEU A 34 3.15 6.98 7.06
N ARG A 35 3.11 8.32 6.96
CA ARG A 35 1.92 9.04 6.53
C ARG A 35 1.52 8.72 5.10
N ILE A 36 2.49 8.62 4.19
CA ILE A 36 2.24 8.21 2.80
C ILE A 36 1.74 6.76 2.78
N GLN A 37 2.45 5.86 3.45
CA GLN A 37 2.16 4.43 3.48
C GLN A 37 0.78 4.11 4.10
N SER A 38 0.34 4.84 5.12
CA SER A 38 -0.99 4.66 5.71
C SER A 38 -2.14 5.04 4.77
N ARG A 39 -1.84 5.82 3.72
CA ARG A 39 -2.79 6.21 2.67
C ARG A 39 -2.59 5.41 1.37
N THR A 40 -1.65 4.47 1.35
CA THR A 40 -1.44 3.60 0.19
C THR A 40 -2.69 2.75 -0.01
N VAL A 41 -3.30 2.91 -1.18
CA VAL A 41 -4.49 2.16 -1.61
C VAL A 41 -4.20 0.67 -1.65
N PHE A 42 -5.23 -0.15 -1.42
CA PHE A 42 -5.13 -1.59 -1.60
C PHE A 42 -5.07 -1.92 -3.10
N THR A 43 -4.19 -2.86 -3.46
CA THR A 43 -4.13 -3.36 -4.83
C THR A 43 -5.29 -4.32 -5.07
N MET A 44 -5.65 -4.54 -6.34
CA MET A 44 -6.66 -5.53 -6.71
C MET A 44 -6.34 -6.93 -6.16
N ARG A 45 -5.05 -7.29 -6.15
CA ARG A 45 -4.57 -8.56 -5.62
C ARG A 45 -4.77 -8.68 -4.11
N GLU A 46 -4.47 -7.61 -3.36
CA GLU A 46 -4.72 -7.57 -1.91
C GLU A 46 -6.24 -7.70 -1.61
N GLU A 47 -7.08 -7.02 -2.39
CA GLU A 47 -8.53 -7.11 -2.25
C GLU A 47 -9.06 -8.51 -2.58
N GLU A 48 -8.57 -9.16 -3.63
CA GLU A 48 -8.93 -10.55 -3.96
C GLU A 48 -8.61 -11.51 -2.82
N LEU A 49 -7.44 -11.37 -2.21
CA LEU A 49 -7.04 -12.19 -1.05
C LEU A 49 -7.95 -11.94 0.17
N LEU A 50 -8.35 -10.70 0.40
CA LEU A 50 -9.26 -10.36 1.51
C LEU A 50 -10.69 -10.85 1.27
N ARG A 51 -11.20 -10.77 0.02
CA ARG A 51 -12.53 -11.30 -0.34
C ARG A 51 -12.58 -12.82 -0.34
N GLY A 52 -11.46 -13.47 -0.66
CA GLY A 52 -11.31 -14.92 -0.63
C GLY A 52 -11.00 -15.50 0.75
N LEU A 53 -10.98 -14.68 1.80
CA LEU A 53 -10.70 -15.11 3.16
C LEU A 53 -11.82 -16.03 3.67
N ASP A 54 -11.50 -17.28 3.94
CA ASP A 54 -12.42 -18.24 4.56
C ASP A 54 -12.55 -17.95 6.06
N ILE A 55 -13.65 -17.31 6.44
CA ILE A 55 -14.00 -17.00 7.84
C ILE A 55 -14.74 -18.14 8.54
N GLY A 56 -15.05 -19.24 7.83
CA GLY A 56 -15.78 -20.39 8.36
C GLY A 56 -17.11 -19.99 9.01
N SER A 57 -17.31 -20.39 10.27
CA SER A 57 -18.50 -20.03 11.06
C SER A 57 -18.42 -18.66 11.73
N ASN A 58 -17.29 -17.96 11.63
CA ASN A 58 -17.13 -16.65 12.27
C ASN A 58 -17.79 -15.57 11.41
N SER A 59 -18.47 -14.62 12.06
CA SER A 59 -19.08 -13.48 11.37
C SER A 59 -18.09 -12.39 10.97
N CYS A 60 -16.89 -12.41 11.56
CA CYS A 60 -15.83 -11.41 11.34
C CYS A 60 -14.47 -12.08 11.51
N PRO A 61 -13.49 -11.81 10.62
CA PRO A 61 -12.13 -12.25 10.83
C PRO A 61 -11.50 -11.51 12.02
N ASP A 62 -10.53 -12.14 12.67
CA ASP A 62 -9.76 -11.52 13.74
C ASP A 62 -8.38 -11.06 13.25
N ARG A 63 -7.63 -10.39 14.14
CA ARG A 63 -6.28 -9.90 13.85
C ARG A 63 -5.29 -11.03 13.55
N ALA A 64 -5.47 -12.21 14.14
CA ALA A 64 -4.57 -13.35 13.94
C ALA A 64 -4.74 -13.93 12.53
N MET A 65 -5.98 -14.03 12.04
CA MET A 65 -6.26 -14.45 10.66
C MET A 65 -5.60 -13.51 9.64
N MET A 66 -5.62 -12.19 9.88
CA MET A 66 -4.94 -11.22 9.00
C MET A 66 -3.41 -11.35 9.06
N GLU A 67 -2.86 -11.63 10.24
CA GLU A 67 -1.43 -11.88 10.39
C GLU A 67 -0.98 -13.13 9.63
N ASP A 68 -1.76 -14.21 9.71
CA ASP A 68 -1.51 -15.44 8.95
C ASP A 68 -1.66 -15.23 7.45
N LEU A 69 -2.61 -14.40 7.02
CA LEU A 69 -2.79 -14.05 5.62
C LEU A 69 -1.57 -13.31 5.06
N ILE A 70 -1.03 -12.33 5.79
CA ILE A 70 0.20 -11.60 5.40
C ILE A 70 1.39 -12.56 5.32
N LYS A 71 1.56 -13.44 6.33
CA LYS A 71 2.64 -14.43 6.34
C LYS A 71 2.53 -15.44 5.20
N LYS A 72 1.31 -15.78 4.79
CA LYS A 72 1.05 -16.72 3.68
C LYS A 72 1.34 -16.11 2.32
N TYR A 73 1.12 -14.80 2.15
CA TYR A 73 1.29 -14.10 0.87
C TYR A 73 2.15 -12.82 1.02
N PRO A 74 3.42 -12.91 1.49
CA PRO A 74 4.22 -11.74 1.86
C PRO A 74 4.55 -10.82 0.68
N GLU A 75 4.62 -11.37 -0.54
CA GLU A 75 4.92 -10.60 -1.77
C GLU A 75 3.67 -9.97 -2.40
N ASP A 76 2.47 -10.45 -2.04
CA ASP A 76 1.22 -9.91 -2.56
C ASP A 76 0.77 -8.65 -1.77
N PHE A 77 1.18 -8.52 -0.51
CA PHE A 77 0.86 -7.36 0.33
C PHE A 77 1.94 -6.30 0.29
N HIS A 78 1.52 -5.03 0.32
CA HIS A 78 2.46 -3.92 0.48
C HIS A 78 3.21 -4.05 1.83
N SER A 79 4.51 -3.74 1.86
CA SER A 79 5.37 -3.93 3.04
C SER A 79 4.93 -3.17 4.30
N ALA A 80 4.15 -2.10 4.11
CA ALA A 80 3.56 -1.32 5.20
C ALA A 80 2.21 -1.86 5.72
N ARG A 81 1.69 -2.96 5.16
CA ARG A 81 0.46 -3.57 5.65
C ARG A 81 0.65 -4.15 7.03
N THR A 82 -0.31 -3.86 7.88
CA THR A 82 -0.42 -4.43 9.22
C THR A 82 -1.70 -5.27 9.31
N PRO A 83 -1.76 -6.27 10.20
CA PRO A 83 -3.00 -7.01 10.45
C PRO A 83 -4.20 -6.11 10.73
N GLN A 84 -3.99 -5.00 11.43
CA GLN A 84 -5.04 -4.01 11.70
C GLN A 84 -5.52 -3.32 10.42
N SER A 85 -4.60 -2.88 9.56
CA SER A 85 -4.98 -2.22 8.30
C SER A 85 -5.78 -3.12 7.36
N LEU A 86 -5.49 -4.43 7.36
CA LEU A 86 -6.25 -5.42 6.59
C LEU A 86 -7.66 -5.60 7.18
N LEU A 87 -7.77 -5.67 8.51
CA LEU A 87 -9.05 -5.80 9.19
C LEU A 87 -9.95 -4.58 8.96
N ASP A 88 -9.39 -3.37 9.11
CA ASP A 88 -10.09 -2.11 8.84
C ASP A 88 -10.58 -2.06 7.38
N HIS A 89 -9.74 -2.48 6.43
CA HIS A 89 -10.11 -2.49 5.01
C HIS A 89 -11.15 -3.58 4.69
N TRP A 90 -11.05 -4.76 5.29
CA TRP A 90 -12.05 -5.81 5.16
C TRP A 90 -13.43 -5.32 5.63
N HIS A 91 -13.51 -4.57 6.73
CA HIS A 91 -14.76 -3.97 7.16
C HIS A 91 -15.34 -3.00 6.11
N ILE A 92 -14.51 -2.17 5.48
CA ILE A 92 -14.94 -1.26 4.41
C ILE A 92 -15.50 -2.04 3.20
N LEU A 93 -14.85 -3.16 2.82
CA LEU A 93 -15.30 -3.99 1.70
C LEU A 93 -16.65 -4.70 1.96
N ASN A 94 -17.00 -4.90 3.24
CA ASN A 94 -18.22 -5.58 3.68
C ASN A 94 -19.24 -4.63 4.34
N SER A 95 -19.04 -3.31 4.22
CA SER A 95 -19.97 -2.28 4.67
C SER A 95 -21.06 -1.97 3.63
#